data_AF-A0A2A4WC34-F1
#
_entry.id   AF-A0A2A4WC34-F1
#
_cell.length_a   1.000
_cell.length_b   1.000
_cell.length_c   1.000
_cell.angle_alpha   90.00
_cell.angle_beta   90.00
_cell.angle_gamma   90.00
#
_symmetry.space_group_name_H-M   'P 1'
#
loop_
_entity.id
_entity.type
_entity.pdbx_description
1 polymer ?
#
loop_
_entity_poly.entity_id
_entity_poly.type
_entity_poly.pdbx_seq_one_letter_code
_entity_poly.pdbx_strand_id
1 'polypeptide(L)'
;GSGNLMFMAPMIVYINEHTQLVKLEQILITTAMPLALIPLAVNTWAKLLDGNHIFYFRSIHSWVFVSALTIFLIAQITLLPILYYLASVLYGIAIAGGVIGWNLGHNDFVGKGNPLDYMAIHVTLTGVRGLLMPIIGISLYQYLESVESGLGRWALLLPLSMTTLGAILFGYFRKANAL
;
A
#
# COMPACT_ATOMS: atom_id res chain seq x y z
N GLY A 1 -0.62 -6.42 2.69
CA GLY A 1 0.43 -6.52 1.65
C GLY A 1 -0.16 -6.54 0.26
N SER A 2 -1.01 -7.53 -0.05
CA SER A 2 -1.55 -7.74 -1.40
C SER A 2 -2.28 -6.53 -2.00
N GLY A 3 -3.17 -5.86 -1.24
CA GLY A 3 -3.86 -4.66 -1.73
C GLY A 3 -2.90 -3.53 -2.12
N ASN A 4 -1.80 -3.37 -1.37
CA ASN A 4 -0.75 -2.38 -1.69
C ASN A 4 0.02 -2.70 -2.98
N LEU A 5 0.16 -3.99 -3.33
CA LEU A 5 0.81 -4.39 -4.59
C LEU A 5 -0.15 -4.32 -5.77
N MET A 6 -1.46 -4.35 -5.51
CA MET A 6 -2.51 -4.37 -6.53
C MET A 6 -2.85 -2.98 -7.07
N PHE A 7 -2.94 -1.97 -6.21
CA PHE A 7 -3.65 -0.73 -6.52
C PHE A 7 -3.00 0.15 -7.61
N MET A 8 -1.65 0.15 -7.67
CA MET A 8 -0.92 1.14 -8.47
C MET A 8 -1.19 1.00 -9.97
N ALA A 9 -1.24 -0.24 -10.48
CA ALA A 9 -1.46 -0.50 -11.89
C ALA A 9 -2.83 0.01 -12.40
N PRO A 10 -3.99 -0.40 -11.83
CA PRO A 10 -5.29 0.14 -12.26
C PRO A 10 -5.43 1.63 -11.99
N MET A 11 -4.76 2.18 -10.97
CA MET A 11 -4.75 3.63 -10.73
C MET A 11 -4.06 4.39 -11.87
N ILE A 12 -2.89 3.93 -12.33
CA ILE A 12 -2.16 4.56 -13.44
C ILE A 12 -3.00 4.55 -14.70
N VAL A 13 -3.63 3.42 -15.03
CA VAL A 13 -4.49 3.30 -16.21
C VAL A 13 -5.67 4.26 -16.11
N TYR A 14 -6.37 4.27 -14.96
CA TYR A 14 -7.48 5.19 -14.75
C TYR A 14 -7.08 6.66 -14.88
N ILE A 15 -5.97 7.07 -14.27
CA ILE A 15 -5.46 8.44 -14.36
C ILE A 15 -5.20 8.81 -15.83
N ASN A 16 -4.58 7.91 -16.59
CA ASN A 16 -4.25 8.14 -17.99
C ASN A 16 -5.48 8.21 -18.91
N GLU A 17 -6.53 7.46 -18.61
CA GLU A 17 -7.74 7.38 -19.45
C GLU A 17 -8.82 8.40 -19.08
N HIS A 18 -8.96 8.75 -17.80
CA HIS A 18 -10.09 9.53 -17.30
C HIS A 18 -9.74 10.90 -16.71
N THR A 19 -8.45 11.25 -16.58
CA THR A 19 -8.05 12.56 -16.04
C THR A 19 -7.30 13.38 -17.09
N GLN A 20 -7.24 14.69 -16.86
CA GLN A 20 -6.47 15.62 -17.71
C GLN A 20 -5.04 15.85 -17.19
N LEU A 21 -4.58 15.01 -16.25
CA LEU A 21 -3.24 15.12 -15.66
C LEU A 21 -2.17 14.83 -16.72
N VAL A 22 -1.22 15.75 -16.89
CA VAL A 22 -0.13 15.55 -17.84
C VAL A 22 0.82 14.46 -17.35
N LYS A 23 1.58 13.84 -18.27
CA LYS A 23 2.49 12.72 -17.93
C LYS A 23 3.45 13.03 -16.77
N LEU A 24 3.92 14.27 -16.68
CA LEU A 24 4.78 14.71 -15.57
C LEU A 24 4.06 14.58 -14.22
N GLU A 25 2.80 15.03 -14.13
CA GLU A 25 2.00 14.94 -12.92
C GLU A 25 1.72 13.48 -12.53
N GLN A 26 1.43 12.63 -13.51
CA GLN A 26 1.24 11.20 -13.27
C GLN A 26 2.50 10.54 -12.69
N ILE A 27 3.68 10.87 -13.22
CA ILE A 27 4.98 10.39 -12.71
C ILE A 27 5.25 10.94 -11.30
N LEU A 28 4.93 12.21 -11.06
CA LEU A 28 5.06 12.84 -9.74
C LEU A 28 4.21 12.09 -8.71
N ILE A 29 2.92 11.92 -8.97
CA ILE A 29 1.96 11.28 -8.07
C ILE A 29 2.32 9.81 -7.80
N THR A 30 2.71 9.06 -8.83
CA THR A 30 2.87 7.60 -8.72
C THR A 30 4.24 7.19 -8.19
N THR A 31 5.28 8.01 -8.41
CA THR A 31 6.67 7.58 -8.22
C THR A 31 7.54 8.63 -7.52
N ALA A 32 7.71 9.81 -8.12
CA ALA A 32 8.74 10.75 -7.63
C ALA A 32 8.41 11.31 -6.24
N MET A 33 7.15 11.71 -6.00
CA MET A 33 6.72 12.24 -4.72
C MET A 33 6.74 11.19 -3.60
N PRO A 34 6.21 9.96 -3.79
CA PRO A 34 6.33 8.93 -2.77
C PRO A 34 7.78 8.60 -2.39
N LEU A 35 8.68 8.48 -3.38
CA LEU A 35 10.09 8.18 -3.14
C LEU A 35 10.81 9.31 -2.39
N ALA A 36 10.54 10.57 -2.75
CA ALA A 36 11.14 11.73 -2.10
C ALA A 36 10.75 11.83 -0.60
N LEU A 37 9.58 11.31 -0.23
CA LEU A 37 9.09 11.31 1.14
C LEU A 37 9.67 10.22 2.03
N ILE A 38 10.24 9.16 1.44
CA ILE A 38 10.86 8.07 2.21
C ILE A 38 11.89 8.59 3.22
N PRO A 39 12.97 9.29 2.83
CA PRO A 39 13.99 9.76 3.78
C PRO A 39 13.43 10.74 4.82
N LEU A 40 12.36 11.46 4.50
CA LEU A 40 11.73 12.43 5.41
C LEU A 40 10.90 11.72 6.50
N ALA A 41 10.22 10.64 6.15
CA ALA A 41 9.32 9.93 7.05
C ALA A 41 9.96 8.72 7.75
N VAL A 42 11.07 8.19 7.22
CA VAL A 42 11.69 6.94 7.72
C VAL A 42 12.08 7.01 9.20
N ASN A 43 12.60 8.15 9.67
CA ASN A 43 13.04 8.30 11.05
C ASN A 43 11.86 8.21 12.04
N THR A 44 10.71 8.78 11.68
CA THR A 44 9.49 8.71 12.51
C THR A 44 9.03 7.26 12.67
N TRP A 45 9.08 6.47 11.59
CA TRP A 45 8.74 5.06 11.64
C TRP A 45 9.76 4.21 12.38
N ALA A 46 11.06 4.51 12.23
CA ALA A 46 12.12 3.84 12.96
C ALA A 46 11.92 4.00 14.47
N LYS A 47 11.65 5.22 14.95
CA LYS A 47 11.33 5.50 16.36
C LYS A 47 10.08 4.76 16.86
N LEU A 48 9.08 4.58 15.99
CA LEU A 48 7.87 3.83 16.36
C LEU A 48 8.14 2.33 16.47
N LEU A 49 8.99 1.77 15.61
CA LEU A 49 9.37 0.36 15.69
C LEU A 49 10.36 0.11 16.84
N ASP A 50 11.20 1.09 17.17
CA ASP A 50 12.17 0.98 18.26
C ASP A 50 11.47 0.69 19.59
N GLY A 51 11.91 -0.39 20.25
CA GLY A 51 11.31 -0.89 21.50
C GLY A 51 9.90 -1.49 21.38
N ASN A 52 9.31 -1.59 20.18
CA ASN A 52 7.97 -2.14 19.97
C ASN A 52 7.99 -3.39 19.08
N HIS A 53 7.16 -4.37 19.40
CA HIS A 53 6.95 -5.53 18.52
C HIS A 53 6.31 -5.11 17.18
N ILE A 54 6.64 -5.83 16.11
CA ILE A 54 6.20 -5.55 14.74
C ILE A 54 4.68 -5.50 14.59
N PHE A 55 3.92 -6.26 15.40
CA PHE A 55 2.45 -6.18 15.41
C PHE A 55 1.93 -4.83 15.92
N TYR A 56 2.57 -4.24 16.94
CA TYR A 56 2.21 -2.89 17.39
C TYR A 56 2.46 -1.87 16.27
N PHE A 57 3.65 -1.90 15.69
CA PHE A 57 4.03 -1.05 14.56
C PHE A 57 3.05 -1.20 13.39
N ARG A 58 2.81 -2.44 12.92
CA ARG A 58 1.92 -2.72 11.78
C ARG A 58 0.47 -2.36 12.04
N SER A 59 0.01 -2.43 13.29
CA SER A 59 -1.35 -2.03 13.66
C SER A 59 -1.60 -0.54 13.44
N ILE A 60 -0.58 0.32 13.56
CA ILE A 60 -0.66 1.76 13.32
C ILE A 60 -0.33 2.05 11.85
N HIS A 61 0.79 1.51 11.39
CA HIS A 61 1.33 1.73 10.04
C HIS A 61 0.34 1.37 8.93
N SER A 62 -0.40 0.26 9.08
CA SER A 62 -1.36 -0.19 8.05
C SER A 62 -2.50 0.80 7.84
N TRP A 63 -2.90 1.57 8.85
CA TRP A 63 -3.94 2.59 8.70
C TRP A 63 -3.49 3.77 7.84
N VAL A 64 -2.20 4.09 7.81
CA VAL A 64 -1.67 5.12 6.91
C VAL A 64 -1.81 4.68 5.45
N PHE A 65 -1.58 3.40 5.15
CA PHE A 65 -1.88 2.84 3.83
C PHE A 65 -3.38 2.89 3.52
N VAL A 66 -4.25 2.47 4.46
CA VAL A 66 -5.70 2.52 4.28
C VAL A 66 -6.17 3.95 3.96
N SER A 67 -5.67 4.94 4.70
CA SER A 67 -5.99 6.35 4.46
C SER A 67 -5.50 6.82 3.09
N ALA A 68 -4.28 6.45 2.67
CA ALA A 68 -3.77 6.81 1.34
C ALA A 68 -4.64 6.22 0.22
N LEU A 69 -4.96 4.92 0.29
CA LEU A 69 -5.83 4.26 -0.69
C LEU A 69 -7.26 4.82 -0.68
N THR A 70 -7.77 5.22 0.49
CA THR A 70 -9.08 5.87 0.60
C THR A 70 -9.09 7.21 -0.12
N ILE A 71 -8.06 8.04 0.07
CA ILE A 71 -7.96 9.34 -0.61
C ILE A 71 -7.76 9.14 -2.12
N PHE A 72 -6.97 8.13 -2.56
CA PHE A 72 -6.86 7.79 -3.98
C PHE A 72 -8.21 7.39 -4.59
N LEU A 73 -8.99 6.55 -3.90
CA LEU A 73 -10.34 6.18 -4.35
C LEU A 73 -11.26 7.40 -4.44
N ILE A 74 -11.24 8.29 -3.44
CA ILE A 74 -12.02 9.53 -3.48
C ILE A 74 -11.56 10.42 -4.65
N ALA A 75 -10.25 10.51 -4.91
CA ALA A 75 -9.68 11.24 -6.04
C ALA A 75 -10.17 10.70 -7.38
N GLN A 76 -10.29 9.37 -7.53
CA GLN A 76 -10.88 8.75 -8.72
C GLN A 76 -12.36 9.07 -8.87
N ILE A 77 -13.16 8.89 -7.81
CA ILE A 77 -14.61 9.10 -7.87
C ILE A 77 -14.96 10.56 -8.15
N THR A 78 -14.23 11.49 -7.53
CA THR A 78 -14.49 12.94 -7.63
C THR A 78 -13.77 13.62 -8.78
N LEU A 79 -12.79 12.94 -9.39
CA LEU A 79 -11.89 13.48 -10.41
C LEU A 79 -11.15 14.75 -9.98
N LEU A 80 -10.90 14.94 -8.67
CA LEU A 80 -10.19 16.11 -8.14
C LEU A 80 -8.66 15.88 -8.13
N PRO A 81 -7.88 16.58 -8.98
CA PRO A 81 -6.43 16.36 -9.09
C PRO A 81 -5.67 16.52 -7.78
N ILE A 82 -6.05 17.50 -6.96
CA ILE A 82 -5.39 17.81 -5.68
C ILE A 82 -5.41 16.63 -4.70
N LEU A 83 -6.43 15.78 -4.78
CA LEU A 83 -6.55 14.61 -3.90
C LEU A 83 -5.54 13.52 -4.27
N TYR A 84 -5.15 13.39 -5.54
CA TYR A 84 -4.08 12.46 -5.93
C TYR A 84 -2.74 12.86 -5.34
N TYR A 85 -2.42 14.15 -5.29
CA TYR A 85 -1.22 14.65 -4.64
C TYR A 85 -1.26 14.40 -3.13
N LEU A 86 -2.37 14.69 -2.48
CA LEU A 86 -2.53 14.42 -1.04
C LEU A 86 -2.37 12.93 -0.72
N ALA A 87 -3.01 12.07 -1.52
CA ALA A 87 -2.89 10.62 -1.39
C ALA A 87 -1.46 10.14 -1.64
N SER A 88 -0.77 10.70 -2.64
CA SER A 88 0.64 10.42 -2.95
C SER A 88 1.57 10.77 -1.80
N VAL A 89 1.35 11.90 -1.13
CA VAL A 89 2.10 12.28 0.07
C VAL A 89 1.91 11.24 1.18
N LEU A 90 0.65 10.91 1.47
CA LEU A 90 0.33 9.94 2.52
C LEU A 90 0.86 8.54 2.18
N TYR A 91 0.83 8.16 0.91
CA TYR A 91 1.40 6.93 0.40
C TYR A 91 2.93 6.91 0.56
N GLY A 92 3.63 8.01 0.28
CA GLY A 92 5.07 8.12 0.53
C GLY A 92 5.43 7.92 1.99
N ILE A 93 4.67 8.53 2.90
CA ILE A 93 4.80 8.31 4.35
C ILE A 93 4.55 6.83 4.68
N ALA A 94 3.52 6.21 4.12
CA ALA A 94 3.23 4.79 4.34
C ALA A 94 4.35 3.87 3.80
N ILE A 95 4.89 4.16 2.63
CA ILE A 95 5.99 3.38 2.04
C ILE A 95 7.25 3.46 2.89
N ALA A 96 7.56 4.63 3.46
CA ALA A 96 8.69 4.78 4.38
C ALA A 96 8.61 3.80 5.57
N GLY A 97 7.44 3.67 6.19
CA GLY A 97 7.22 2.68 7.24
C GLY A 97 7.23 1.24 6.72
N GLY A 98 6.81 1.03 5.47
CA GLY A 98 6.88 -0.26 4.78
C GLY A 98 8.32 -0.75 4.64
N VAL A 99 9.24 0.13 4.27
CA VAL A 99 10.68 -0.15 4.16
C VAL A 99 11.28 -0.57 5.50
N ILE A 100 10.95 0.15 6.58
CA ILE A 100 11.40 -0.22 7.94
C ILE A 100 10.87 -1.59 8.35
N GLY A 101 9.56 -1.80 8.24
CA GLY A 101 8.94 -3.08 8.60
C GLY A 101 9.33 -4.25 7.69
N TRP A 102 9.89 -4.00 6.51
CA TRP A 102 10.42 -5.03 5.61
C TRP A 102 11.83 -5.44 6.01
N ASN A 103 12.70 -4.46 6.28
CA ASN A 103 14.10 -4.71 6.61
C ASN A 103 14.31 -5.20 8.04
N LEU A 104 13.45 -4.81 8.99
CA LEU A 104 13.63 -5.13 10.41
C LEU A 104 12.55 -6.05 10.97
N GLY A 105 11.38 -6.12 10.35
CA GLY A 105 10.22 -6.81 10.93
C GLY A 105 10.35 -8.33 11.06
N HIS A 106 11.29 -8.95 10.33
CA HIS A 106 11.55 -10.38 10.46
C HIS A 106 12.26 -10.72 11.77
N ASN A 107 13.03 -9.80 12.35
CA ASN A 107 13.81 -10.05 13.57
C ASN A 107 12.96 -10.53 14.75
N ASP A 108 11.70 -10.09 14.82
CA ASP A 108 10.74 -10.49 15.85
C ASP A 108 10.25 -11.94 15.72
N PHE A 109 10.42 -12.57 14.56
CA PHE A 109 9.90 -13.91 14.27
C PHE A 109 10.97 -15.00 14.25
N VAL A 110 12.24 -14.63 14.34
CA VAL A 110 13.34 -15.56 14.05
C VAL A 110 13.65 -16.48 15.23
N GLY A 111 13.36 -16.10 16.49
CA GLY A 111 13.54 -16.97 17.66
C GLY A 111 14.92 -17.69 17.65
N LYS A 112 14.91 -19.03 17.67
CA LYS A 112 16.12 -19.89 17.47
C LYS A 112 16.27 -20.43 16.05
N GLY A 113 15.35 -20.11 15.14
CA GLY A 113 15.37 -20.57 13.75
C GLY A 113 16.36 -19.79 12.89
N ASN A 114 16.57 -20.24 11.65
CA ASN A 114 17.44 -19.53 10.71
C ASN A 114 16.69 -18.33 10.08
N PRO A 115 17.15 -17.08 10.27
CA PRO A 115 16.52 -15.91 9.65
C PRO A 115 16.42 -16.00 8.12
N LEU A 116 17.33 -16.73 7.47
CA LEU A 116 17.32 -16.92 6.02
C LEU A 116 16.10 -17.70 5.54
N ASP A 117 15.61 -18.68 6.30
CA ASP A 117 14.45 -19.50 5.92
C ASP A 117 13.17 -18.67 5.92
N TYR A 118 12.99 -17.85 6.96
CA TYR A 118 11.87 -16.89 7.04
C TYR A 118 11.91 -15.92 5.86
N MET A 119 13.07 -15.33 5.59
CA MET A 119 13.23 -14.35 4.52
C MET A 119 13.01 -14.97 3.15
N ALA A 120 13.49 -16.20 2.90
CA ALA A 120 13.28 -16.91 1.64
C ALA A 120 11.79 -17.10 1.34
N ILE A 121 11.00 -17.53 2.33
CA ILE A 121 9.55 -17.69 2.19
C ILE A 121 8.87 -16.32 2.00
N HIS A 122 9.21 -15.34 2.85
CA HIS A 122 8.62 -14.01 2.83
C HIS A 122 8.82 -13.30 1.48
N VAL A 123 10.06 -13.33 0.97
CA VAL A 123 10.43 -12.70 -0.31
C VAL A 123 9.75 -13.43 -1.46
N THR A 124 9.78 -14.77 -1.49
CA THR A 124 9.11 -15.56 -2.53
C THR A 124 7.62 -15.28 -2.59
N LEU A 125 6.92 -15.35 -1.45
CA LEU A 125 5.47 -15.05 -1.39
C LEU A 125 5.16 -13.60 -1.77
N THR A 126 6.08 -12.68 -1.53
CA THR A 126 5.92 -11.30 -1.99
C THR A 126 6.15 -11.16 -3.48
N GLY A 127 7.13 -11.85 -4.06
CA GLY A 127 7.34 -11.92 -5.51
C GLY A 127 6.13 -12.47 -6.24
N VAL A 128 5.57 -13.60 -5.76
CA VAL A 128 4.35 -14.20 -6.30
C VAL A 128 3.19 -13.19 -6.25
N ARG A 129 2.97 -12.52 -5.12
CA ARG A 129 1.94 -11.47 -5.03
C ARG A 129 2.25 -10.26 -5.90
N GLY A 130 3.50 -9.86 -6.02
CA GLY A 130 3.95 -8.75 -6.86
C GLY A 130 3.69 -9.01 -8.34
N LEU A 131 3.72 -10.27 -8.76
CA LEU A 131 3.31 -10.68 -10.10
C LEU A 131 1.78 -10.74 -10.26
N LEU A 132 1.09 -11.41 -9.35
CA LEU A 132 -0.34 -11.72 -9.51
C LEU A 132 -1.27 -10.54 -9.21
N MET A 133 -0.97 -9.75 -8.18
CA MET A 133 -1.88 -8.72 -7.69
C MET A 133 -2.11 -7.57 -8.70
N PRO A 134 -1.09 -7.04 -9.41
CA PRO A 134 -1.32 -6.05 -10.46
C PRO A 134 -2.21 -6.57 -11.60
N ILE A 135 -2.02 -7.83 -12.00
CA ILE A 135 -2.84 -8.48 -13.05
C ILE A 135 -4.30 -8.51 -12.61
N ILE A 136 -4.56 -9.00 -11.38
CA ILE A 136 -5.92 -9.03 -10.83
C ILE A 136 -6.53 -7.62 -10.76
N GLY A 137 -5.75 -6.62 -10.35
CA GLY A 137 -6.20 -5.22 -10.28
C GLY A 137 -6.60 -4.66 -11.64
N ILE A 138 -5.79 -4.89 -12.67
CA ILE A 138 -6.08 -4.47 -14.05
C ILE A 138 -7.26 -5.26 -14.64
N SER A 139 -7.32 -6.57 -14.41
CA SER A 139 -8.44 -7.39 -14.88
C SER A 139 -9.78 -6.92 -14.29
N LEU A 140 -9.80 -6.56 -12.99
CA LEU A 140 -10.98 -5.97 -12.38
C LEU A 140 -11.33 -4.62 -13.00
N TYR A 141 -10.33 -3.76 -13.21
CA TYR A 141 -10.54 -2.46 -13.85
C TYR A 141 -11.17 -2.60 -15.25
N GLN A 142 -10.58 -3.44 -16.10
CA GLN A 142 -11.06 -3.68 -17.46
C GLN A 142 -12.45 -4.31 -17.46
N TYR A 143 -12.71 -5.24 -16.55
CA TYR A 143 -14.03 -5.83 -16.39
C TYR A 143 -15.08 -4.75 -16.06
N LEU A 144 -14.80 -3.87 -15.09
CA LEU A 144 -15.70 -2.79 -14.72
C LEU A 144 -15.99 -1.84 -15.90
N GLU A 145 -14.95 -1.39 -16.62
CA GLU A 145 -15.11 -0.56 -17.81
C GLU A 145 -15.88 -1.26 -18.96
N SER A 146 -15.76 -2.59 -19.07
CA SER A 146 -16.50 -3.35 -20.08
C SER A 146 -17.99 -3.48 -19.78
N VAL A 147 -18.38 -3.39 -18.50
CA VAL A 147 -19.78 -3.44 -18.07
C VAL A 147 -20.45 -2.10 -18.35
N GLU A 148 -19.84 -1.01 -17.90
CA GLU A 148 -20.29 0.35 -18.17
C GLU A 148 -19.09 1.30 -18.09
N SER A 149 -18.97 2.18 -19.08
CA SER A 149 -17.86 3.12 -19.13
C SER A 149 -17.83 4.02 -17.90
N GLY A 150 -16.67 4.12 -17.27
CA GLY A 150 -16.43 4.89 -16.06
C GLY A 150 -16.64 4.11 -14.76
N LEU A 151 -17.10 2.86 -14.76
CA LEU A 151 -17.15 2.05 -13.53
C LEU A 151 -15.76 1.69 -13.00
N GLY A 152 -14.71 1.79 -13.83
CA GLY A 152 -13.32 1.62 -13.43
C GLY A 152 -12.88 2.55 -12.29
N ARG A 153 -13.61 3.66 -12.05
CA ARG A 153 -13.43 4.54 -10.88
C ARG A 153 -13.55 3.83 -9.52
N TRP A 154 -14.18 2.65 -9.50
CA TRP A 154 -14.37 1.82 -8.30
C TRP A 154 -13.34 0.69 -8.16
N ALA A 155 -12.41 0.54 -9.12
CA ALA A 155 -11.44 -0.55 -9.12
C ALA A 155 -10.58 -0.58 -7.84
N LEU A 156 -10.37 0.57 -7.20
CA LEU A 156 -9.60 0.68 -5.95
C LEU A 156 -10.34 0.17 -4.69
N LEU A 157 -11.63 -0.16 -4.77
CA LEU A 157 -12.35 -0.77 -3.64
C LEU A 157 -11.75 -2.12 -3.24
N LEU A 158 -11.33 -2.94 -4.22
CA LEU A 158 -10.72 -4.24 -3.94
C LEU A 158 -9.38 -4.09 -3.18
N PRO A 159 -8.37 -3.37 -3.67
CA PRO A 159 -7.13 -3.19 -2.91
C PRO A 159 -7.34 -2.45 -1.58
N LEU A 160 -8.29 -1.51 -1.50
CA LEU A 160 -8.65 -0.85 -0.25
C LEU A 160 -9.19 -1.85 0.78
N SER A 161 -10.19 -2.65 0.41
CA SER A 161 -10.79 -3.66 1.30
C SER A 161 -9.75 -4.67 1.80
N MET A 162 -8.89 -5.19 0.91
CA MET A 162 -7.81 -6.10 1.29
C MET A 162 -6.81 -5.45 2.26
N THR A 163 -6.52 -4.17 2.08
CA THR A 163 -5.59 -3.42 2.94
C THR A 163 -6.22 -3.13 4.31
N THR A 164 -7.50 -2.76 4.34
CA THR A 164 -8.28 -2.55 5.56
C THR A 164 -8.42 -3.84 6.37
N LEU A 165 -8.72 -4.97 5.72
CA LEU A 165 -8.74 -6.28 6.38
C LEU A 165 -7.37 -6.60 7.01
N GLY A 166 -6.27 -6.31 6.31
CA GLY A 166 -4.92 -6.44 6.86
C GLY A 166 -4.69 -5.57 8.10
N ALA A 167 -5.13 -4.31 8.08
CA ALA A 167 -5.01 -3.40 9.22
C ALA A 167 -5.80 -3.90 10.45
N ILE A 168 -7.02 -4.40 10.24
CA ILE A 168 -7.85 -5.00 11.29
C ILE A 168 -7.16 -6.24 11.89
N LEU A 169 -6.64 -7.13 11.04
CA LEU A 169 -5.92 -8.33 11.49
C LEU A 169 -4.68 -7.99 12.33
N PHE A 170 -3.90 -6.96 11.95
CA PHE A 170 -2.78 -6.52 12.79
C PHE A 170 -3.24 -5.94 14.13
N GLY A 171 -4.38 -5.25 14.17
CA GLY A 171 -4.99 -4.81 15.42
C GLY A 171 -5.41 -5.99 16.32
N TYR A 172 -5.95 -7.05 15.73
CA TYR A 172 -6.25 -8.30 16.45
C TYR A 172 -4.99 -8.97 16.98
N PHE A 173 -3.96 -9.16 16.15
CA PHE A 173 -2.69 -9.78 16.55
C PHE A 173 -1.97 -8.98 17.63
N ARG A 174 -2.02 -7.64 17.58
CA ARG A 174 -1.49 -6.79 18.66
C ARG A 174 -2.15 -7.11 19.99
N LYS A 175 -3.48 -7.23 20.03
CA LYS A 175 -4.22 -7.55 21.27
C LYS A 175 -3.91 -8.96 21.76
N ALA A 176 -3.86 -9.93 20.85
CA ALA A 176 -3.60 -11.32 21.19
C ALA A 176 -2.18 -11.56 21.75
N ASN A 177 -1.18 -10.77 21.34
CA ASN A 177 0.21 -10.87 21.83
C ASN A 177 0.52 -9.88 22.98
N ALA A 178 -0.48 -9.14 23.48
CA ALA A 178 -0.35 -8.28 24.66
C ALA A 178 -0.77 -8.99 25.97
N LEU A 179 -1.28 -10.23 25.85
CA LEU A 179 -1.58 -11.18 26.93
C LEU A 179 -0.44 -12.19 27.03
#